data_AF-A0A7S2SLD1-F1
#
_entry.id   AF-A0A7S2SLD1-F1
#
_cell.length_a   1.000
_cell.length_b   1.000
_cell.length_c   1.000
_cell.angle_alpha   90.00
_cell.angle_beta   90.00
_cell.angle_gamma   90.00
#
_symmetry.space_group_name_H-M   'P 1'
#
loop_
_entity.id
_entity.type
_entity.pdbx_description
1 polymer ?
#
loop_
_entity_poly.entity_id
_entity_poly.type
_entity_poly.pdbx_seq_one_letter_code
_entity_poly.pdbx_strand_id
1 'polypeptide(L)'
;MLRVSGSRLLRAGRPQMRLAQQLAQMRSLHASTPQRKEEEPLTPGLVEKYQLDEPSRYIPLSVGVAGLATATGLYHWDAESQLMVLWVLFCGTVYSRAGPAIAGMMDEVSEQIEKEHQALEDTEINAVKAAIEAHQSQLTILKDVEELFETQKMATDQIVAMAQGKLHHAVRDQFDLRLQVLADTESKYKNEIREKLIASAQKHVTEVFSSDKSKDLKAAALTTALNVLANPAKAKKDPTVGNMYSEYFSAFAKKVNAAQNEEFTATPEMQKEADELSRSLAMRLRASPDASIEVPKDDGKFKLENF
;
A
#
# COMPACT_ATOMS: atom_id res chain seq x y z
N MET A 1 -27.29 12.86 22.21
CA MET A 1 -27.79 11.94 23.26
C MET A 1 -28.33 10.69 22.59
N LEU A 2 -27.65 9.56 22.73
CA LEU A 2 -28.21 8.20 22.76
C LEU A 2 -27.03 7.27 23.10
N ARG A 3 -26.89 6.99 24.41
CA ARG A 3 -26.12 5.86 24.94
C ARG A 3 -26.96 4.62 24.76
N VAL A 4 -26.34 3.46 24.52
CA VAL A 4 -26.50 2.21 25.29
C VAL A 4 -25.54 1.13 24.76
N SER A 5 -24.92 0.45 25.74
CA SER A 5 -24.34 -0.91 25.80
C SER A 5 -23.70 -1.51 24.54
N GLY A 6 -22.44 -1.95 24.56
CA GLY A 6 -21.80 -2.72 25.62
C GLY A 6 -21.79 -4.19 25.21
N SER A 7 -20.65 -4.70 24.75
CA SER A 7 -20.37 -6.13 24.66
C SER A 7 -18.86 -6.35 24.58
N ARG A 8 -18.33 -6.88 25.68
CA ARG A 8 -16.98 -7.40 25.83
C ARG A 8 -16.79 -8.53 24.81
N LEU A 9 -15.96 -8.32 23.79
CA LEU A 9 -15.47 -9.42 22.94
C LEU A 9 -14.03 -9.75 23.32
N LEU A 10 -13.94 -10.74 24.21
CA LEU A 10 -13.07 -11.91 24.10
C LEU A 10 -11.57 -11.65 23.93
N ARG A 11 -10.95 -11.45 25.11
CA ARG A 11 -9.67 -12.05 25.49
C ARG A 11 -9.72 -13.56 25.23
N ALA A 12 -9.10 -14.04 24.15
CA ALA A 12 -8.84 -15.47 23.91
C ALA A 12 -7.60 -15.67 23.01
N GLY A 13 -6.48 -15.02 23.36
CA GLY A 13 -5.18 -15.36 22.80
C GLY A 13 -4.53 -16.49 23.59
N ARG A 14 -4.40 -17.66 22.95
CA ARG A 14 -3.66 -18.88 23.37
C ARG A 14 -4.41 -19.82 24.33
N PRO A 15 -4.77 -21.01 23.81
CA PRO A 15 -4.05 -22.20 24.27
C PRO A 15 -3.80 -23.24 23.16
N GLN A 16 -3.23 -22.88 22.00
CA GLN A 16 -2.91 -23.89 20.98
C GLN A 16 -1.59 -24.65 21.23
N MET A 17 -0.63 -24.08 21.99
CA MET A 17 0.60 -24.79 22.31
C MET A 17 0.39 -25.98 23.27
N ARG A 18 -0.59 -25.92 24.18
CA ARG A 18 -0.86 -27.04 25.09
C ARG A 18 -1.46 -28.24 24.38
N LEU A 19 -2.28 -28.02 23.35
CA LEU A 19 -2.94 -29.10 22.62
C LEU A 19 -1.95 -29.80 21.66
N ALA A 20 -1.08 -29.04 20.98
CA ALA A 20 -0.01 -29.62 20.17
C ALA A 20 1.03 -30.38 21.03
N GLN A 21 1.36 -29.86 22.21
CA GLN A 21 2.29 -30.50 23.13
C GLN A 21 1.64 -31.70 23.85
N GLN A 22 0.33 -31.66 24.13
CA GLN A 22 -0.45 -32.81 24.63
C GLN A 22 -0.64 -33.89 23.56
N LEU A 23 -0.86 -33.54 22.29
CA LEU A 23 -0.93 -34.51 21.19
C LEU A 23 0.43 -35.13 20.86
N ALA A 24 1.52 -34.37 20.97
CA ALA A 24 2.88 -34.90 20.88
C ALA A 24 3.20 -35.84 22.06
N GLN A 25 2.75 -35.50 23.27
CA GLN A 25 2.88 -36.38 24.44
C GLN A 25 1.98 -37.62 24.34
N MET A 26 0.77 -37.52 23.79
CA MET A 26 -0.09 -38.69 23.55
C MET A 26 0.42 -39.59 22.43
N ARG A 27 1.03 -39.04 21.37
CA ARG A 27 1.80 -39.83 20.39
C ARG A 27 3.00 -40.54 21.02
N SER A 28 3.65 -39.92 22.02
CA SER A 28 4.77 -40.57 22.72
C SER A 28 4.35 -41.69 23.70
N LEU A 29 3.06 -41.78 24.04
CA LEU A 29 2.55 -42.78 24.99
C LEU A 29 1.95 -44.02 24.31
N HIS A 30 1.67 -43.99 23.00
CA HIS A 30 1.11 -45.12 22.24
C HIS A 30 1.84 -45.48 20.95
N ALA A 31 2.82 -44.68 20.50
CA ALA A 31 3.71 -45.09 19.42
C ALA A 31 4.88 -45.93 19.97
N SER A 32 4.58 -47.09 20.55
CA SER A 32 5.51 -48.20 20.37
C SER A 32 5.36 -48.62 18.92
N THR A 33 6.27 -48.14 18.07
CA THR A 33 6.61 -48.80 16.80
C THR A 33 6.49 -50.30 17.03
N PRO A 34 5.78 -51.09 16.21
CA PRO A 34 5.90 -52.53 16.31
C PRO A 34 7.34 -52.83 15.96
N GLN A 35 8.16 -52.95 17.00
CA GLN A 35 9.48 -53.50 16.91
C GLN A 35 9.18 -54.90 16.41
N ARG A 36 9.40 -55.13 15.11
CA ARG A 36 9.48 -56.46 14.54
C ARG A 36 10.54 -57.15 15.38
N LYS A 37 10.11 -57.84 16.43
CA LYS A 37 10.96 -58.76 17.17
C LYS A 37 11.47 -59.70 16.11
N GLU A 38 12.75 -59.59 15.79
CA GLU A 38 13.45 -60.66 15.12
C GLU A 38 13.15 -61.91 15.93
N GLU A 39 12.42 -62.84 15.33
CA GLU A 39 12.11 -64.14 15.91
C GLU A 39 13.46 -64.84 16.09
N GLU A 40 14.01 -64.79 17.31
CA GLU A 40 15.02 -65.75 17.72
C GLU A 40 14.42 -67.15 17.54
N PRO A 41 15.11 -68.10 16.88
CA PRO A 41 14.55 -69.43 16.68
C PRO A 41 14.37 -70.07 18.06
N LEU A 42 13.10 -70.23 18.46
CA LEU A 42 12.71 -70.96 19.66
C LEU A 42 13.45 -72.31 19.63
N THR A 43 14.21 -72.58 20.68
CA THR A 43 14.80 -73.90 20.87
C THR A 43 13.69 -74.94 20.81
N PRO A 44 13.86 -76.07 20.08
CA PRO A 44 12.77 -77.00 19.85
C PRO A 44 12.24 -77.48 21.20
N GLY A 45 10.93 -77.31 21.41
CA GLY A 45 10.27 -77.73 22.64
C GLY A 45 10.47 -79.22 22.88
N LEU A 46 10.32 -79.67 24.13
CA LEU A 46 10.46 -81.09 24.49
C LEU A 46 9.57 -82.02 23.63
N VAL A 47 8.45 -81.50 23.11
CA VAL A 47 7.55 -82.22 22.20
C VAL A 47 8.20 -82.50 20.83
N GLU A 48 8.91 -81.52 20.28
CA GLU A 48 9.56 -81.58 18.98
C GLU A 48 10.86 -82.40 19.05
N LYS A 49 11.61 -82.27 20.15
CA LYS A 49 12.82 -83.06 20.41
C LYS A 49 12.57 -84.56 20.56
N TYR A 50 11.41 -84.96 21.09
CA TYR A 50 11.02 -86.37 21.22
C TYR A 50 10.05 -86.84 20.13
N GLN A 51 9.76 -86.00 19.12
CA GLN A 51 8.82 -86.31 18.03
C GLN A 51 7.46 -86.81 18.57
N LEU A 52 7.01 -86.24 19.69
CA LEU A 52 5.72 -86.56 20.31
C LEU A 52 4.54 -85.95 19.53
N ASP A 53 4.82 -85.19 18.49
CA ASP A 53 3.85 -84.70 17.51
C ASP A 53 3.36 -85.80 16.55
N GLU A 54 4.07 -86.93 16.47
CA GLU A 54 3.68 -88.04 15.61
C GLU A 54 2.67 -88.97 16.31
N PRO A 55 1.46 -89.19 15.74
CA PRO A 55 0.44 -90.03 16.35
C PRO A 55 0.93 -91.46 16.60
N SER A 56 1.80 -91.97 15.71
CA SER A 56 2.39 -93.30 15.79
C SER A 56 3.21 -93.53 17.07
N ARG A 57 3.72 -92.46 17.70
CA ARG A 57 4.62 -92.52 18.86
C ARG A 57 3.97 -92.09 20.16
N TYR A 58 3.10 -91.08 20.13
CA TYR A 58 2.37 -90.66 21.33
C TYR A 58 1.22 -91.60 21.71
N ILE A 59 0.52 -92.22 20.73
CA ILE A 59 -0.56 -93.17 21.01
C ILE A 59 -0.06 -94.39 21.83
N PRO A 60 1.00 -95.12 21.45
CA PRO A 60 1.47 -96.24 22.25
C PRO A 60 2.06 -95.80 23.61
N LEU A 61 2.68 -94.62 23.68
CA LEU A 61 3.18 -94.07 24.94
C LEU A 61 2.03 -93.77 25.92
N SER A 62 0.98 -93.09 25.46
CA SER A 62 -0.19 -92.73 26.29
C SER A 62 -0.98 -93.97 26.72
N VAL A 63 -1.17 -94.94 25.82
CA VAL A 63 -1.79 -96.23 26.14
C VAL A 63 -0.92 -97.02 27.14
N GLY A 64 0.41 -96.99 26.99
CA GLY A 64 1.34 -97.63 27.91
C GLY A 64 1.30 -97.03 29.31
N VAL A 65 1.28 -95.69 29.41
CA VAL A 65 1.18 -94.98 30.70
C VAL A 65 -0.17 -95.22 31.37
N ALA A 66 -1.28 -95.18 30.60
CA ALA A 66 -2.61 -95.50 31.12
C ALA A 66 -2.72 -96.97 31.58
N GLY A 67 -2.09 -97.90 30.85
CA GLY A 67 -2.00 -99.32 31.23
C GLY A 67 -1.19 -99.53 32.51
N LEU A 68 -0.08 -98.81 32.69
CA LEU A 68 0.71 -98.87 33.92
C LEU A 68 -0.03 -98.23 35.12
N ALA A 69 -0.72 -97.10 34.90
CA ALA A 69 -1.49 -96.42 35.96
C ALA A 69 -2.66 -97.29 36.47
N THR A 70 -3.28 -98.08 35.59
CA THR A 70 -4.35 -99.01 35.95
C THR A 70 -3.80 -100.31 36.57
N ALA A 71 -2.68 -100.85 36.06
CA ALA A 71 -2.06 -102.06 36.59
C ALA A 71 -1.42 -101.86 37.98
N THR A 72 -0.91 -100.67 38.28
CA THR A 72 -0.33 -100.32 39.59
C THR A 72 -1.38 -99.91 40.63
N GLY A 73 -2.66 -99.83 40.24
CA GLY A 73 -3.77 -99.42 41.11
C GLY A 73 -3.79 -97.91 41.44
N LEU A 74 -2.95 -97.10 40.76
CA LEU A 74 -2.89 -95.65 40.95
C LEU A 74 -4.16 -94.95 40.48
N TYR A 75 -4.84 -95.53 39.48
CA TYR A 75 -6.10 -95.04 38.93
C TYR A 75 -7.18 -96.14 39.03
N HIS A 76 -8.27 -95.85 39.75
CA HIS A 76 -9.41 -96.76 39.86
C HIS A 76 -10.50 -96.36 38.86
N TRP A 77 -11.03 -97.33 38.14
CA TRP A 77 -12.17 -97.12 37.24
C TRP A 77 -13.43 -96.98 38.07
N ASP A 78 -13.89 -95.75 38.25
CA ASP A 78 -15.13 -95.41 38.93
C ASP A 78 -16.06 -94.58 38.01
N ALA A 79 -17.30 -94.33 38.43
CA ALA A 79 -18.27 -93.51 37.70
C ALA A 79 -17.72 -92.12 37.29
N GLU A 80 -16.80 -91.56 38.08
CA GLU A 80 -16.11 -90.30 37.77
C GLU A 80 -15.18 -90.40 36.54
N SER A 81 -14.59 -91.56 36.28
CA SER A 81 -13.75 -91.79 35.10
C SER A 81 -14.57 -91.76 33.80
N GLN A 82 -15.80 -92.28 33.84
CA GLN A 82 -16.75 -92.20 32.72
C GLN A 82 -17.20 -90.75 32.48
N LEU A 83 -17.45 -89.99 33.55
CA LEU A 83 -17.77 -88.56 33.44
C LEU A 83 -16.60 -87.76 32.87
N MET A 84 -15.36 -88.07 33.27
CA MET A 84 -14.16 -87.43 32.74
C MET A 84 -13.97 -87.72 31.25
N VAL A 85 -14.17 -88.97 30.80
CA VAL A 85 -14.12 -89.31 29.37
C VAL A 85 -15.20 -88.57 28.58
N LEU A 86 -16.43 -88.48 29.10
CA LEU A 86 -17.51 -87.73 28.46
C LEU A 86 -17.22 -86.22 28.41
N TRP A 87 -16.61 -85.66 29.45
CA TRP A 87 -16.18 -84.26 29.50
C TRP A 87 -15.06 -83.96 28.48
N VAL A 88 -14.05 -84.84 28.37
CA VAL A 88 -12.98 -84.70 27.37
C VAL A 88 -13.55 -84.78 25.96
N LEU A 89 -14.49 -85.71 25.71
CA LEU A 89 -15.17 -85.83 24.42
C LEU A 89 -16.01 -84.56 24.13
N PHE A 90 -16.73 -84.04 25.13
CA PHE A 90 -17.45 -82.77 25.02
C PHE A 90 -16.52 -81.61 24.65
N CYS A 91 -15.43 -81.40 25.40
CA CYS A 91 -14.43 -80.38 25.09
C CYS A 91 -13.83 -80.54 23.69
N GLY A 92 -13.53 -81.77 23.25
CA GLY A 92 -13.05 -82.05 21.90
C GLY A 92 -14.07 -81.74 20.81
N THR A 93 -15.35 -82.04 21.03
CA THR A 93 -16.43 -81.69 20.08
C THR A 93 -16.71 -80.20 20.03
N VAL A 94 -16.66 -79.51 21.17
CA VAL A 94 -16.77 -78.03 21.22
C VAL A 94 -15.58 -77.40 20.51
N TYR A 95 -14.36 -77.88 20.73
CA TYR A 95 -13.18 -77.33 20.04
C TYR A 95 -13.22 -77.58 18.53
N SER A 96 -13.60 -78.78 18.08
CA SER A 96 -13.65 -79.11 16.65
C SER A 96 -14.82 -78.48 15.89
N ARG A 97 -15.99 -78.32 16.53
CA ARG A 97 -17.18 -77.75 15.87
C ARG A 97 -17.44 -76.28 16.19
N ALA A 98 -17.23 -75.84 17.43
CA ALA A 98 -17.44 -74.45 17.82
C ALA A 98 -16.17 -73.60 17.68
N GLY A 99 -14.98 -74.20 17.69
CA GLY A 99 -13.70 -73.51 17.47
C GLY A 99 -13.67 -72.69 16.17
N PRO A 100 -14.02 -73.28 15.00
CA PRO A 100 -14.04 -72.54 13.73
C PRO A 100 -15.05 -71.39 13.70
N ALA A 101 -16.19 -71.54 14.38
CA ALA A 101 -17.21 -70.48 14.46
C ALA A 101 -16.73 -69.30 15.33
N ILE A 102 -16.08 -69.58 16.47
CA ILE A 102 -15.52 -68.54 17.34
C ILE A 102 -14.32 -67.86 16.66
N ALA A 103 -13.45 -68.63 15.99
CA ALA A 103 -12.34 -68.10 15.23
C ALA A 103 -12.83 -67.16 14.11
N GLY A 104 -13.82 -67.59 13.32
CA GLY A 104 -14.40 -66.75 12.27
C GLY A 104 -15.02 -65.46 12.80
N MET A 105 -15.66 -65.48 13.97
CA MET A 105 -16.19 -64.27 14.61
C MET A 105 -15.07 -63.33 15.07
N MET A 106 -13.97 -63.86 15.61
CA MET A 106 -12.82 -63.03 16.01
C MET A 106 -12.07 -62.45 14.81
N ASP A 107 -11.96 -63.20 13.71
CA ASP A 107 -11.38 -62.73 12.46
C ASP A 107 -12.26 -61.64 11.80
N GLU A 108 -13.59 -61.79 11.83
CA GLU A 108 -14.50 -60.75 11.33
C GLU A 108 -14.41 -59.47 12.18
N VAL A 109 -14.31 -59.60 13.51
CA VAL A 109 -14.14 -58.45 14.41
C VAL A 109 -12.78 -57.78 14.18
N SER A 110 -11.70 -58.54 13.96
CA SER A 110 -10.39 -57.97 13.70
C SER A 110 -10.37 -57.22 12.37
N GLU A 111 -10.95 -57.79 11.30
CA GLU A 111 -11.08 -57.13 10.00
C GLU A 111 -11.92 -55.84 10.10
N GLN A 112 -13.01 -55.86 10.88
CA GLN A 112 -13.82 -54.66 11.11
C GLN A 112 -13.05 -53.57 11.85
N ILE A 113 -12.29 -53.92 12.89
CA ILE A 113 -11.46 -52.96 13.63
C ILE A 113 -10.38 -52.36 12.74
N GLU A 114 -9.71 -53.18 11.91
CA GLU A 114 -8.70 -52.70 10.96
C GLU A 114 -9.32 -51.72 9.96
N LYS A 115 -10.51 -52.04 9.44
CA LYS A 115 -11.22 -51.17 8.50
C LYS A 115 -11.67 -49.85 9.15
N GLU A 116 -12.16 -49.89 10.39
CA GLU A 116 -12.51 -48.70 11.16
C GLU A 116 -11.28 -47.84 11.43
N HIS A 117 -10.14 -48.45 11.79
CA HIS A 117 -8.88 -47.71 11.98
C HIS A 117 -8.40 -47.06 10.69
N GLN A 118 -8.40 -47.77 9.56
CA GLN A 118 -8.02 -47.19 8.27
C GLN A 118 -8.93 -46.02 7.89
N ALA A 119 -10.24 -46.15 8.10
CA ALA A 119 -11.18 -45.07 7.84
C ALA A 119 -10.93 -43.85 8.74
N LEU A 120 -10.64 -44.07 10.03
CA LEU A 120 -10.28 -42.99 10.95
C LEU A 120 -8.97 -42.31 10.54
N GLU A 121 -7.93 -43.08 10.23
CA GLU A 121 -6.64 -42.56 9.76
C GLU A 121 -6.82 -41.72 8.49
N ASP A 122 -7.61 -42.17 7.53
CA ASP A 122 -7.91 -41.41 6.31
C ASP A 122 -8.64 -40.09 6.62
N THR A 123 -9.59 -40.09 7.56
CA THR A 123 -10.27 -38.85 7.97
C THR A 123 -9.32 -37.87 8.65
N GLU A 124 -8.40 -38.37 9.49
CA GLU A 124 -7.38 -37.53 10.14
C GLU A 124 -6.39 -36.96 9.12
N ILE A 125 -5.92 -37.77 8.17
CA ILE A 125 -5.03 -37.33 7.10
C ILE A 125 -5.71 -36.24 6.27
N ASN A 126 -6.99 -36.41 5.93
CA ASN A 126 -7.74 -35.41 5.18
C ASN A 126 -7.94 -34.12 5.97
N ALA A 127 -8.24 -34.21 7.28
CA ALA A 127 -8.36 -33.05 8.15
C ALA A 127 -7.03 -32.26 8.24
N VAL A 128 -5.90 -32.98 8.37
CA VAL A 128 -4.57 -32.35 8.40
C VAL A 128 -4.22 -31.71 7.04
N LYS A 129 -4.53 -32.37 5.91
CA LYS A 129 -4.34 -31.78 4.58
C LYS A 129 -5.16 -30.50 4.39
N ALA A 130 -6.42 -30.50 4.81
CA ALA A 130 -7.27 -29.31 4.77
C ALA A 130 -6.71 -28.17 5.64
N ALA A 131 -6.15 -28.49 6.82
CA ALA A 131 -5.48 -27.50 7.67
C ALA A 131 -4.22 -26.93 7.02
N ILE A 132 -3.42 -27.75 6.32
CA ILE A 132 -2.24 -27.30 5.57
C ILE A 132 -2.66 -26.34 4.45
N GLU A 133 -3.68 -26.69 3.66
CA GLU A 133 -4.20 -25.85 2.59
C GLU A 133 -4.73 -24.52 3.13
N ALA A 134 -5.47 -24.55 4.25
CA ALA A 134 -5.92 -23.34 4.93
C ALA A 134 -4.74 -22.46 5.35
N HIS A 135 -3.67 -23.02 5.92
CA HIS A 135 -2.48 -22.26 6.28
C HIS A 135 -1.72 -21.71 5.05
N GLN A 136 -1.65 -22.47 3.94
CA GLN A 136 -1.08 -21.96 2.70
C GLN A 136 -1.90 -20.78 2.16
N SER A 137 -3.23 -20.86 2.18
CA SER A 137 -4.08 -19.74 1.78
C SER A 137 -3.85 -18.49 2.66
N GLN A 138 -3.64 -18.65 3.96
CA GLN A 138 -3.33 -17.56 4.88
C GLN A 138 -1.98 -16.91 4.55
N LEU A 139 -0.96 -17.71 4.20
CA LEU A 139 0.34 -17.19 3.77
C LEU A 139 0.25 -16.42 2.45
N THR A 140 -0.57 -16.88 1.50
CA THR A 140 -0.82 -16.15 0.26
C THR A 140 -1.52 -14.82 0.54
N ILE A 141 -2.56 -14.80 1.38
CA ILE A 141 -3.24 -13.56 1.78
C ILE A 141 -2.27 -12.57 2.43
N LEU A 142 -1.34 -13.03 3.26
CA LEU A 142 -0.34 -12.15 3.87
C LEU A 142 0.59 -11.52 2.82
N LYS A 143 0.99 -12.27 1.79
CA LYS A 143 1.77 -11.72 0.67
C LYS A 143 0.97 -10.70 -0.13
N ASP A 144 -0.29 -11.00 -0.42
CA ASP A 144 -1.18 -10.08 -1.14
C ASP A 144 -1.38 -8.76 -0.36
N VAL A 145 -1.44 -8.84 0.97
CA VAL A 145 -1.51 -7.65 1.85
C VAL A 145 -0.21 -6.84 1.79
N GLU A 146 0.95 -7.49 1.77
CA GLU A 146 2.24 -6.80 1.63
C GLU A 146 2.35 -6.08 0.27
N GLU A 147 1.97 -6.75 -0.82
CA GLU A 147 1.93 -6.16 -2.16
C GLU A 147 0.92 -4.99 -2.24
N LEU A 148 -0.22 -5.11 -1.56
CA LEU A 148 -1.21 -4.03 -1.46
C LEU A 148 -0.63 -2.80 -0.75
N PHE A 149 0.13 -2.99 0.33
CA PHE A 149 0.80 -1.88 1.03
C PHE A 149 1.87 -1.21 0.17
N GLU A 150 2.64 -1.98 -0.59
CA GLU A 150 3.62 -1.44 -1.53
C GLU A 150 2.94 -0.61 -2.64
N THR A 151 1.86 -1.16 -3.22
CA THR A 151 1.05 -0.47 -4.23
C THR A 151 0.42 0.80 -3.67
N GLN A 152 -0.10 0.75 -2.43
CA GLN A 152 -0.67 1.91 -1.75
C GLN A 152 0.39 3.00 -1.53
N LYS A 153 1.60 2.62 -1.11
CA LYS A 153 2.71 3.56 -0.93
C LYS A 153 3.07 4.26 -2.25
N MET A 154 3.21 3.49 -3.33
CA MET A 154 3.47 4.04 -4.66
C MET A 154 2.36 4.99 -5.11
N ALA A 155 1.09 4.65 -4.88
CA ALA A 155 -0.04 5.51 -5.21
C ALA A 155 -0.03 6.81 -4.39
N THR A 156 0.29 6.75 -3.09
CA THR A 156 0.42 7.97 -2.27
C THR A 156 1.56 8.85 -2.72
N ASP A 157 2.71 8.28 -3.08
CA ASP A 157 3.86 9.04 -3.59
C ASP A 157 3.51 9.75 -4.91
N GLN A 158 2.81 9.06 -5.81
CA GLN A 158 2.30 9.65 -7.05
C GLN A 158 1.30 10.78 -6.80
N ILE A 159 0.37 10.62 -5.84
CA ILE A 159 -0.59 11.66 -5.48
C ILE A 159 0.14 12.89 -4.93
N VAL A 160 1.15 12.71 -4.08
CA VAL A 160 1.96 13.81 -3.54
C VAL A 160 2.71 14.52 -4.66
N ALA A 161 3.36 13.78 -5.56
CA ALA A 161 4.07 14.35 -6.71
C ALA A 161 3.12 15.12 -7.64
N MET A 162 1.93 14.59 -7.91
CA MET A 162 0.90 15.28 -8.70
C MET A 162 0.38 16.54 -8.00
N ALA A 163 0.17 16.50 -6.68
CA ALA A 163 -0.27 17.66 -5.90
C ALA A 163 0.79 18.77 -5.90
N GLN A 164 2.06 18.41 -5.71
CA GLN A 164 3.19 19.35 -5.81
C GLN A 164 3.28 19.94 -7.22
N GLY A 165 3.19 19.12 -8.27
CA GLY A 165 3.17 19.59 -9.66
C GLY A 165 2.03 20.57 -9.94
N LYS A 166 0.81 20.25 -9.49
CA LYS A 166 -0.34 21.16 -9.61
C LYS A 166 -0.12 22.47 -8.88
N LEU A 167 0.47 22.44 -7.68
CA LEU A 167 0.78 23.65 -6.92
C LEU A 167 1.83 24.51 -7.64
N HIS A 168 2.89 23.91 -8.18
CA HIS A 168 3.89 24.63 -8.97
C HIS A 168 3.28 25.30 -10.20
N HIS A 169 2.41 24.60 -10.94
CA HIS A 169 1.70 25.21 -12.07
C HIS A 169 0.77 26.33 -11.63
N ALA A 170 0.01 26.16 -10.55
CA ALA A 170 -0.88 27.20 -10.03
C ALA A 170 -0.10 28.46 -9.59
N VAL A 171 1.04 28.30 -8.91
CA VAL A 171 1.90 29.41 -8.51
C VAL A 171 2.51 30.09 -9.73
N ARG A 172 2.98 29.32 -10.71
CA ARG A 172 3.50 29.86 -11.97
C ARG A 172 2.44 30.67 -12.72
N ASP A 173 1.23 30.13 -12.88
CA ASP A 173 0.15 30.82 -13.58
C ASP A 173 -0.26 32.12 -12.85
N GLN A 174 -0.15 32.17 -11.52
CA GLN A 174 -0.31 33.41 -10.75
C GLN A 174 0.80 34.43 -11.03
N PHE A 175 2.06 34.00 -11.12
CA PHE A 175 3.17 34.88 -11.50
C PHE A 175 3.03 35.40 -12.92
N ASP A 176 2.64 34.55 -13.87
CA ASP A 176 2.41 34.93 -15.26
C ASP A 176 1.30 36.00 -15.35
N LEU A 177 0.20 35.83 -14.61
CA LEU A 177 -0.87 36.83 -14.56
C LEU A 177 -0.41 38.15 -13.94
N ARG A 178 0.39 38.11 -12.86
CA ARG A 178 0.96 39.33 -12.25
C ARG A 178 1.91 40.05 -13.19
N LEU A 179 2.76 39.32 -13.91
CA LEU A 179 3.67 39.89 -14.90
C LEU A 179 2.92 40.50 -16.08
N GLN A 180 1.84 39.86 -16.54
CA GLN A 180 1.00 40.40 -17.60
C GLN A 180 0.31 41.70 -17.16
N VAL A 181 -0.24 41.74 -15.94
CA VAL A 181 -0.84 42.95 -15.37
C VAL A 181 0.22 44.07 -15.24
N LEU A 182 1.43 43.74 -14.79
CA LEU A 182 2.52 44.72 -14.69
C LEU A 182 2.95 45.26 -16.05
N ALA A 183 3.05 44.39 -17.07
CA ALA A 183 3.37 44.81 -18.43
C ALA A 183 2.28 45.74 -19.01
N ASP A 184 1.01 45.43 -18.74
CA ASP A 184 -0.12 46.26 -19.17
C ASP A 184 -0.15 47.61 -18.44
N THR A 185 0.11 47.64 -17.13
CA THR A 185 0.18 48.91 -16.37
C THR A 185 1.37 49.74 -16.81
N GLU A 186 2.54 49.15 -17.04
CA GLU A 186 3.69 49.84 -17.61
C GLU A 186 3.38 50.43 -18.98
N SER A 187 2.70 49.67 -19.86
CA SER A 187 2.31 50.15 -21.18
C SER A 187 1.37 51.36 -21.08
N LYS A 188 0.37 51.29 -20.17
CA LYS A 188 -0.54 52.41 -19.88
C LYS A 188 0.22 53.63 -19.37
N TYR A 189 1.08 53.48 -18.36
CA TYR A 189 1.87 54.58 -17.82
C TYR A 189 2.83 55.17 -18.87
N LYS A 190 3.48 54.34 -19.69
CA LYS A 190 4.32 54.81 -20.80
C LYS A 190 3.50 55.63 -21.80
N ASN A 191 2.29 55.20 -22.12
CA ASN A 191 1.40 55.93 -23.02
C ASN A 191 0.89 57.24 -22.38
N GLU A 192 0.48 57.23 -21.12
CA GLU A 192 0.06 58.44 -20.39
C GLU A 192 1.20 59.45 -20.27
N ILE A 193 2.43 59.00 -19.99
CA ILE A 193 3.62 59.87 -19.95
C ILE A 193 3.87 60.46 -21.33
N ARG A 194 3.79 59.65 -22.40
CA ARG A 194 3.92 60.15 -23.78
C ARG A 194 2.85 61.17 -24.11
N GLU A 195 1.58 60.92 -23.76
CA GLU A 195 0.48 61.84 -24.00
C GLU A 195 0.64 63.14 -23.21
N LYS A 196 0.95 63.07 -21.90
CA LYS A 196 1.20 64.26 -21.06
C LYS A 196 2.39 65.06 -21.58
N LEU A 197 3.46 64.39 -22.02
CA LEU A 197 4.65 65.02 -22.57
C LEU A 197 4.36 65.69 -23.92
N ILE A 198 3.59 65.04 -24.80
CA ILE A 198 3.15 65.63 -26.06
C ILE A 198 2.24 66.83 -25.79
N ALA A 199 1.30 66.73 -24.84
CA ALA A 199 0.42 67.82 -24.46
C ALA A 199 1.18 68.99 -23.82
N SER A 200 2.20 68.74 -22.99
CA SER A 200 3.02 69.80 -22.39
C SER A 200 3.94 70.45 -23.42
N ALA A 201 4.52 69.66 -24.33
CA ALA A 201 5.28 70.16 -25.46
C ALA A 201 4.41 71.02 -26.39
N GLN A 202 3.19 70.57 -26.70
CA GLN A 202 2.20 71.32 -27.48
C GLN A 202 1.86 72.65 -26.81
N LYS A 203 1.54 72.64 -25.51
CA LYS A 203 1.28 73.89 -24.75
C LYS A 203 2.47 74.84 -24.82
N HIS A 204 3.68 74.35 -24.56
CA HIS A 204 4.88 75.19 -24.60
C HIS A 204 5.16 75.77 -25.99
N VAL A 205 5.02 74.97 -27.05
CA VAL A 205 5.17 75.43 -28.43
C VAL A 205 4.08 76.46 -28.77
N THR A 206 2.83 76.24 -28.37
CA THR A 206 1.74 77.21 -28.59
C THR A 206 1.94 78.51 -27.82
N GLU A 207 2.47 78.47 -26.59
CA GLU A 207 2.78 79.65 -25.79
C GLU A 207 3.91 80.48 -26.42
N VAL A 208 5.00 79.82 -26.84
CA VAL A 208 6.13 80.51 -27.52
C VAL A 208 5.68 81.09 -28.86
N PHE A 209 4.85 80.36 -29.62
CA PHE A 209 4.29 80.83 -30.89
C PHE A 209 3.24 81.94 -30.70
N SER A 210 2.58 82.03 -29.55
CA SER A 210 1.60 83.09 -29.25
C SER A 210 2.24 84.35 -28.66
N SER A 211 3.44 84.24 -28.09
CA SER A 211 4.18 85.39 -27.55
C SER A 211 4.57 86.40 -28.64
N ASP A 212 4.58 87.69 -28.32
CA ASP A 212 4.82 88.79 -29.28
C ASP A 212 6.22 88.79 -29.94
N LYS A 213 7.17 87.98 -29.44
CA LYS A 213 8.51 87.78 -30.01
C LYS A 213 8.56 86.77 -31.18
N SER A 214 7.41 86.32 -31.67
CA SER A 214 7.26 85.21 -32.64
C SER A 214 7.05 85.63 -34.10
N LYS A 215 7.16 86.92 -34.46
CA LYS A 215 6.88 87.39 -35.84
C LYS A 215 7.80 86.76 -36.89
N ASP A 216 9.09 86.64 -36.58
CA ASP A 216 10.08 86.02 -37.48
C ASP A 216 9.89 84.49 -37.59
N LEU A 217 9.48 83.85 -36.50
CA LEU A 217 9.17 82.40 -36.46
C LEU A 217 7.90 82.07 -37.24
N LYS A 218 6.87 82.93 -37.17
CA LYS A 218 5.63 82.82 -37.97
C LYS A 218 5.90 83.01 -39.46
N ALA A 219 6.74 83.98 -39.83
CA ALA A 219 7.14 84.21 -41.21
C ALA A 219 7.98 83.05 -41.77
N ALA A 220 8.90 82.48 -40.97
CA ALA A 220 9.71 81.31 -41.35
C ALA A 220 8.88 80.02 -41.47
N ALA A 221 7.91 79.80 -40.57
CA ALA A 221 6.98 78.68 -40.66
C ALA A 221 6.04 78.81 -41.87
N LEU A 222 5.53 80.01 -42.15
CA LEU A 222 4.63 80.25 -43.29
C LEU A 222 5.34 80.12 -44.64
N THR A 223 6.58 80.62 -44.76
CA THR A 223 7.40 80.42 -45.97
C THR A 223 7.75 78.95 -46.20
N THR A 224 7.99 78.19 -45.12
CA THR A 224 8.25 76.75 -45.22
C THR A 224 6.98 75.97 -45.59
N ALA A 225 5.83 76.30 -45.00
CA ALA A 225 4.53 75.71 -45.37
C ALA A 225 4.16 76.00 -46.83
N LEU A 226 4.43 77.21 -47.32
CA LEU A 226 4.24 77.57 -48.73
C LEU A 226 5.18 76.78 -49.67
N ASN A 227 6.43 76.55 -49.27
CA ASN A 227 7.39 75.75 -50.04
C ASN A 227 7.02 74.26 -50.09
N VAL A 228 6.46 73.71 -49.01
CA VAL A 228 5.98 72.31 -48.96
C VAL A 228 4.72 72.13 -49.82
N LEU A 229 3.81 73.11 -49.80
CA LEU A 229 2.60 73.09 -50.65
C LEU A 229 2.94 73.24 -52.14
N ALA A 230 3.98 73.99 -52.47
CA ALA A 230 4.44 74.19 -53.85
C ALA A 230 5.18 72.98 -54.44
N ASN A 231 5.80 72.11 -53.62
CA ASN A 231 6.55 70.92 -54.09
C ASN A 231 6.55 69.77 -53.05
N PRO A 232 5.58 68.83 -53.11
CA PRO A 232 5.45 67.77 -52.10
C PRO A 232 6.57 66.72 -52.13
N ALA A 233 7.32 66.59 -53.23
CA ALA A 233 8.38 65.59 -53.39
C ALA A 233 9.76 66.00 -52.82
N LYS A 234 9.95 67.27 -52.43
CA LYS A 234 11.19 67.77 -51.80
C LYS A 234 10.94 68.36 -50.40
N ALA A 235 9.80 68.07 -49.80
CA ALA A 235 9.41 68.56 -48.49
C ALA A 235 10.33 68.01 -47.39
N LYS A 236 11.30 68.81 -46.93
CA LYS A 236 11.99 68.52 -45.67
C LYS A 236 11.02 68.77 -44.52
N LYS A 237 11.01 67.87 -43.53
CA LYS A 237 10.25 68.03 -42.26
C LYS A 237 10.48 69.44 -41.72
N ASP A 238 9.40 70.08 -41.30
CA ASP A 238 9.36 71.49 -40.89
C ASP A 238 10.43 71.76 -39.80
N PRO A 239 11.52 72.48 -40.12
CA PRO A 239 12.67 72.57 -39.24
C PRO A 239 12.43 73.53 -38.07
N THR A 240 11.55 74.51 -38.16
CA THR A 240 11.36 75.51 -37.09
C THR A 240 10.53 74.96 -35.94
N VAL A 241 9.32 74.46 -36.22
CA VAL A 241 8.46 73.83 -35.21
C VAL A 241 9.05 72.48 -34.77
N GLY A 242 9.62 71.71 -35.71
CA GLY A 242 10.32 70.46 -35.41
C GLY A 242 11.51 70.63 -34.48
N ASN A 243 12.32 71.70 -34.66
CA ASN A 243 13.44 71.99 -33.76
C ASN A 243 12.96 72.39 -32.37
N MET A 244 11.87 73.16 -32.24
CA MET A 244 11.30 73.53 -30.92
C MET A 244 10.81 72.31 -30.11
N TYR A 245 10.14 71.36 -30.78
CA TYR A 245 9.80 70.09 -30.13
C TYR A 245 11.07 69.32 -29.74
N SER A 246 12.08 69.26 -30.61
CA SER A 246 13.33 68.53 -30.31
C SER A 246 14.16 69.16 -29.17
N GLU A 247 14.16 70.49 -29.04
CA GLU A 247 14.80 71.21 -27.94
C GLU A 247 14.05 70.97 -26.62
N TYR A 248 12.71 71.01 -26.65
CA TYR A 248 11.90 70.68 -25.47
C TYR A 248 12.08 69.22 -25.03
N PHE A 249 12.04 68.26 -25.97
CA PHE A 249 12.25 66.85 -25.66
C PHE A 249 13.68 66.57 -25.18
N SER A 250 14.70 67.24 -25.73
CA SER A 250 16.09 67.06 -25.26
C SER A 250 16.37 67.73 -23.91
N ALA A 251 15.74 68.87 -23.62
CA ALA A 251 15.78 69.49 -22.29
C ALA A 251 15.01 68.66 -21.25
N PHE A 252 13.87 68.08 -21.64
CA PHE A 252 13.11 67.15 -20.79
C PHE A 252 13.88 65.86 -20.54
N ALA A 253 14.52 65.27 -21.56
CA ALA A 253 15.38 64.10 -21.41
C ALA A 253 16.56 64.36 -20.45
N LYS A 254 17.16 65.56 -20.50
CA LYS A 254 18.19 65.97 -19.53
C LYS A 254 17.64 66.07 -18.10
N LYS A 255 16.41 66.55 -17.91
CA LYS A 255 15.74 66.60 -16.60
C LYS A 255 15.37 65.22 -16.06
N VAL A 256 14.92 64.31 -16.93
CA VAL A 256 14.61 62.91 -16.56
C VAL A 256 15.87 62.13 -16.21
N ASN A 257 16.96 62.27 -16.97
CA ASN A 257 18.24 61.62 -16.65
C ASN A 257 18.87 62.18 -15.36
N ALA A 258 18.61 63.45 -15.02
CA ALA A 258 19.00 64.02 -13.73
C ALA A 258 18.17 63.47 -12.56
N ALA A 259 16.88 63.17 -12.79
CA ALA A 259 15.96 62.61 -11.80
C ALA A 259 16.03 61.07 -11.67
N GLN A 260 16.61 60.36 -12.65
CA GLN A 260 16.79 58.90 -12.62
C GLN A 260 17.73 58.41 -11.49
N ASN A 261 18.54 59.30 -10.90
CA ASN A 261 19.43 58.99 -9.78
C ASN A 261 18.84 59.34 -8.40
N GLU A 262 17.59 59.81 -8.33
CA GLU A 262 16.89 59.99 -7.06
C GLU A 262 15.95 58.81 -6.81
N GLU A 263 16.12 58.19 -5.63
CA GLU A 263 15.36 57.03 -5.15
C GLU A 263 13.85 57.31 -5.22
N PHE A 264 13.16 56.60 -6.12
CA PHE A 264 11.70 56.59 -6.14
C PHE A 264 11.20 55.70 -4.99
N THR A 265 10.80 56.33 -3.89
CA THR A 265 10.09 55.66 -2.81
C THR A 265 8.68 55.31 -3.30
N ALA A 266 8.39 54.02 -3.41
CA ALA A 266 7.05 53.54 -3.75
C ALA A 266 6.02 54.21 -2.84
N THR A 267 5.15 55.03 -3.44
CA THR A 267 4.13 55.75 -2.69
C THR A 267 3.18 54.72 -2.06
N PRO A 268 2.80 54.87 -0.77
CA PRO A 268 1.99 53.89 -0.03
C PRO A 268 0.62 53.61 -0.66
N GLU A 269 0.16 54.45 -1.60
CA GLU A 269 -1.07 54.26 -2.36
C GLU A 269 -0.93 53.17 -3.44
N MET A 270 0.21 53.10 -4.14
CA MET A 270 0.44 52.05 -5.15
C MET A 270 0.62 50.66 -4.53
N GLN A 271 1.16 50.59 -3.31
CA GLN A 271 1.25 49.34 -2.55
C GLN A 271 -0.14 48.87 -2.08
N LYS A 272 -1.02 49.80 -1.66
CA LYS A 272 -2.39 49.48 -1.28
C LYS A 272 -3.25 49.05 -2.47
N GLU A 273 -3.13 49.70 -3.62
CA GLU A 273 -3.85 49.28 -4.84
C GLU A 273 -3.37 47.92 -5.35
N ALA A 274 -2.06 47.63 -5.28
CA ALA A 274 -1.53 46.31 -5.62
C ALA A 274 -1.98 45.22 -4.61
N ASP A 275 -2.07 45.54 -3.32
CA ASP A 275 -2.59 44.66 -2.28
C ASP A 275 -4.10 44.42 -2.41
N GLU A 276 -4.88 45.43 -2.78
CA GLU A 276 -6.32 45.29 -3.02
C GLU A 276 -6.62 44.55 -4.33
N LEU A 277 -5.83 44.76 -5.38
CA LEU A 277 -5.94 43.99 -6.62
C LEU A 277 -5.52 42.53 -6.43
N SER A 278 -4.48 42.26 -5.65
CA SER A 278 -4.09 40.89 -5.32
C SER A 278 -5.09 40.19 -4.39
N ARG A 279 -5.71 40.91 -3.45
CA ARG A 279 -6.80 40.39 -2.59
C ARG A 279 -8.10 40.15 -3.34
N SER A 280 -8.49 41.02 -4.28
CA SER A 280 -9.69 40.81 -5.10
C SER A 280 -9.50 39.68 -6.12
N LEU A 281 -8.29 39.49 -6.65
CA LEU A 281 -7.93 38.31 -7.45
C LEU A 281 -7.90 37.02 -6.60
N ALA A 282 -7.37 37.08 -5.38
CA ALA A 282 -7.42 35.96 -4.45
C ALA A 282 -8.86 35.59 -4.06
N MET A 283 -9.77 36.57 -3.92
CA MET A 283 -11.20 36.33 -3.71
C MET A 283 -11.89 35.72 -4.93
N ARG A 284 -11.51 36.09 -6.16
CA ARG A 284 -11.98 35.43 -7.38
C ARG A 284 -11.48 33.98 -7.53
N LEU A 285 -10.28 33.68 -7.02
CA LEU A 285 -9.73 32.32 -6.99
C LEU A 285 -10.17 31.47 -5.78
N ARG A 286 -10.94 32.03 -4.83
CA ARG A 286 -11.40 31.37 -3.60
C ARG A 286 -12.56 30.40 -3.83
N ALA A 287 -12.44 29.57 -4.87
CA ALA A 287 -13.14 28.29 -5.01
C ALA A 287 -12.30 27.10 -4.46
N SER A 288 -11.11 27.37 -3.88
CA SER A 288 -10.35 26.39 -3.09
C SER A 288 -10.25 26.88 -1.65
N PRO A 289 -10.78 26.15 -0.66
CA PRO A 289 -10.70 26.51 0.74
C PRO A 289 -9.29 26.22 1.28
N ASP A 290 -8.85 27.00 2.26
CA ASP A 290 -7.55 26.97 2.95
C ASP A 290 -6.32 27.55 2.23
N ALA A 291 -6.13 28.87 2.39
CA ALA A 291 -4.82 29.48 2.53
C ALA A 291 -4.96 30.85 3.24
N SER A 292 -4.74 30.87 4.55
CA SER A 292 -4.48 32.11 5.28
C SER A 292 -3.05 32.54 4.97
N ILE A 293 -2.88 33.47 4.04
CA ILE A 293 -1.57 34.03 3.71
C ILE A 293 -1.38 35.29 4.56
N GLU A 294 -0.67 35.16 5.69
CA GLU A 294 -0.07 36.31 6.36
C GLU A 294 1.10 36.79 5.52
N VAL A 295 1.05 38.05 5.10
CA VAL A 295 2.14 38.73 4.41
C VAL A 295 3.19 39.12 5.47
N PRO A 296 4.46 38.70 5.34
CA PRO A 296 5.52 39.16 6.22
C PRO A 296 5.68 40.68 6.09
N LYS A 297 5.62 41.38 7.22
CA LYS A 297 6.06 42.79 7.34
C LYS A 297 7.58 42.81 7.21
N ASP A 298 8.10 42.90 6.00
CA ASP A 298 9.49 43.27 5.77
C ASP A 298 9.60 44.79 5.67
N ASP A 299 10.35 45.36 6.60
CA ASP A 299 10.71 46.77 6.64
C ASP A 299 11.55 47.10 5.40
N GLY A 300 10.94 47.80 4.47
CA GLY A 300 11.46 48.08 3.14
C GLY A 300 12.84 48.69 3.11
N LYS A 301 13.79 47.97 2.50
CA LYS A 301 14.94 48.51 1.76
C LYS A 301 15.29 47.56 0.63
N PHE A 302 14.91 47.89 -0.60
CA PHE A 302 15.43 47.23 -1.79
C PHE A 302 16.37 48.19 -2.52
N LYS A 303 17.63 47.78 -2.66
CA LYS A 303 18.57 48.42 -3.58
C LYS A 303 18.28 47.90 -4.99
N LEU A 304 18.11 48.82 -5.94
CA LEU A 304 18.17 48.49 -7.36
C LEU A 304 19.66 48.29 -7.71
N GLU A 305 20.10 47.05 -7.82
CA GLU A 305 21.36 46.74 -8.49
C GLU A 305 21.13 46.63 -10.00
N ASN A 306 22.07 47.24 -10.71
CA ASN A 306 22.15 47.51 -12.15
C ASN A 306 21.56 46.44 -13.09
N PHE A 307 20.79 46.91 -14.06
CA PHE A 307 20.77 46.38 -15.43
C PHE A 307 21.30 47.45 -16.38
#